data_AF-A0A2Z6MZZ0-F1
#
_entry.id   AF-A0A2Z6MZZ0-F1
#
_cell.length_a   1.000
_cell.length_b   1.000
_cell.length_c   1.000
_cell.angle_alpha   90.00
_cell.angle_beta   90.00
_cell.angle_gamma   90.00
#
_symmetry.space_group_name_H-M   'P 1'
#
loop_
_entity.id
_entity.type
_entity.pdbx_description
1 polymer ?
#
loop_
_entity_poly.entity_id
_entity_poly.type
_entity_poly.pdbx_seq_one_letter_code
_entity_poly.pdbx_strand_id
1 'polypeptide(L)'
;MVILCFLTSIKGFQFKKRTTYELQAYVDDCSLIFEILIDHDVVQKGIGYSPLEVTAALSSSDMNIAQNMKETMQQSNSCFLVNFEGVILVELNRKYSLTLALDMSQGCPKSDVWSLLRRLKSHHPAQAQKHFPSNTIVLSP
;
A
#
# COMPACT_ATOMS: atom_id res chain seq x y z
N MET A 1 8.77 -3.90 7.00
CA MET A 1 8.88 -4.55 5.67
C MET A 1 8.43 -3.56 4.63
N VAL A 2 9.12 -3.48 3.50
CA VAL A 2 8.75 -2.56 2.41
C VAL A 2 8.18 -3.40 1.27
N ILE A 3 7.00 -3.03 0.77
CA ILE A 3 6.35 -3.74 -0.35
C ILE A 3 5.88 -2.76 -1.41
N LEU A 4 5.86 -3.22 -2.66
CA LEU A 4 5.20 -2.56 -3.77
C LEU A 4 3.77 -3.11 -3.84
N CYS A 5 2.78 -2.24 -3.81
CA CYS A 5 1.38 -2.64 -3.84
C CYS A 5 0.49 -1.57 -4.44
N PHE A 6 -0.75 -1.93 -4.71
CA PHE A 6 -1.83 -0.99 -4.97
C PHE A 6 -2.94 -1.15 -3.93
N LEU A 7 -3.60 -0.05 -3.60
CA LEU A 7 -4.81 -0.07 -2.76
C LEU A 7 -5.98 -0.57 -3.61
N THR A 8 -6.68 -1.58 -3.12
CA THR A 8 -7.80 -2.19 -3.84
C THR A 8 -9.14 -1.65 -3.35
N SER A 9 -9.32 -1.52 -2.04
CA SER A 9 -10.56 -1.05 -1.45
C SER A 9 -10.38 -0.56 -0.02
N ILE A 10 -11.27 0.34 0.39
CA ILE A 10 -11.37 0.80 1.78
C ILE A 10 -12.32 -0.13 2.52
N LYS A 11 -11.87 -0.74 3.61
CA LYS A 11 -12.70 -1.56 4.49
C LYS A 11 -13.49 -0.69 5.46
N GLY A 12 -12.86 0.33 6.02
CA GLY A 12 -13.50 1.23 6.97
C GLY A 12 -12.68 2.48 7.23
N PHE A 13 -13.38 3.60 7.46
CA PHE A 13 -12.76 4.86 7.80
C PHE A 13 -13.51 5.54 8.95
N GLN A 14 -12.83 5.72 10.08
CA GLN A 14 -13.38 6.35 11.28
C GLN A 14 -12.56 7.57 11.67
N PHE A 15 -13.25 8.69 11.85
CA PHE A 15 -12.66 9.98 12.27
C PHE A 15 -13.59 10.81 13.15
N LYS A 16 -14.91 10.58 13.05
CA LYS A 16 -15.91 11.33 13.80
C LYS A 16 -15.71 11.10 15.30
N LYS A 17 -15.63 12.19 16.07
CA LYS A 17 -15.47 12.18 17.54
C LYS A 17 -14.21 11.45 18.02
N ARG A 18 -13.17 11.38 17.19
CA ARG A 18 -11.87 10.78 17.53
C ARG A 18 -10.78 11.84 17.45
N THR A 19 -9.68 11.59 18.14
CA THR A 19 -8.46 12.41 18.05
C THR A 19 -7.49 11.88 17.00
N THR A 20 -7.67 10.64 16.56
CA THR A 20 -6.87 9.98 15.52
C THR A 20 -7.76 9.42 14.41
N TYR A 21 -7.17 9.28 13.22
CA TYR A 21 -7.78 8.58 12.10
C TYR A 21 -7.61 7.07 12.27
N GLU A 22 -8.65 6.31 11.94
CA GLU A 22 -8.57 4.87 11.73
C GLU A 22 -9.02 4.55 10.31
N LEU A 23 -8.06 4.28 9.44
CA LEU A 23 -8.33 3.92 8.05
C LEU A 23 -7.84 2.49 7.79
N GLN A 24 -8.80 1.60 7.53
CA GLN A 24 -8.53 0.22 7.16
C GLN A 24 -8.77 0.03 5.66
N ALA A 25 -7.85 -0.67 5.02
CA ALA A 25 -7.92 -0.91 3.59
C ALA A 25 -7.33 -2.27 3.22
N TYR A 26 -7.65 -2.72 2.02
CA TYR A 26 -7.04 -3.89 1.41
C TYR A 26 -5.99 -3.45 0.40
N VAL A 27 -4.81 -4.08 0.47
CA VAL A 27 -3.72 -3.88 -0.48
C VAL A 27 -3.42 -5.19 -1.20
N ASP A 28 -2.98 -5.07 -2.45
CA ASP A 28 -2.53 -6.18 -3.28
C ASP A 28 -1.07 -5.95 -3.69
N ASP A 29 -0.19 -6.88 -3.31
CA ASP A 29 1.23 -6.89 -3.66
C ASP A 29 1.56 -7.86 -4.82
N CYS A 30 0.52 -8.28 -5.55
CA CYS A 30 0.53 -9.31 -6.58
C CYS A 30 0.83 -10.74 -6.09
N SER A 31 1.03 -10.93 -4.78
CA SER A 31 1.17 -12.26 -4.16
C SER A 31 -0.02 -12.60 -3.28
N LEU A 32 -0.55 -11.61 -2.56
CA LEU A 32 -1.70 -11.73 -1.67
C LEU A 32 -2.43 -10.39 -1.55
N ILE A 33 -3.77 -10.48 -1.48
CA ILE A 33 -4.59 -9.37 -0.99
C ILE A 33 -4.73 -9.50 0.52
N PHE A 34 -4.32 -8.47 1.27
CA PHE A 34 -4.41 -8.50 2.72
C PHE A 34 -4.83 -7.14 3.30
N GLU A 35 -5.29 -7.19 4.54
CA GLU A 35 -5.80 -6.02 5.26
C GLU A 35 -4.66 -5.26 5.96
N ILE A 36 -4.70 -3.94 5.84
CA ILE A 36 -3.81 -3.02 6.55
C ILE A 36 -4.61 -1.98 7.33
N LEU A 37 -4.00 -1.52 8.42
CA LEU A 37 -4.36 -0.27 9.08
C LEU A 37 -3.36 0.79 8.61
N ILE A 38 -3.84 1.92 8.10
CA ILE A 38 -2.98 3.05 7.71
C ILE A 38 -2.77 3.92 8.94
N ASP A 39 -1.51 4.24 9.23
CA ASP A 39 -1.14 5.04 10.38
C ASP A 39 -1.78 6.43 10.35
N HIS A 40 -2.14 6.93 11.52
CA HIS A 40 -2.82 8.22 11.68
C HIS A 40 -2.08 9.36 10.99
N ASP A 41 -0.75 9.43 11.13
CA ASP A 41 0.06 10.52 10.61
C ASP A 41 0.09 10.49 9.09
N VAL A 42 0.08 9.30 8.50
CA VAL A 42 -0.02 9.09 7.05
C VAL A 42 -1.36 9.61 6.52
N VAL A 43 -2.48 9.24 7.17
CA VAL A 43 -3.83 9.70 6.79
C VAL A 43 -3.95 11.22 6.94
N GLN A 44 -3.49 11.77 8.07
CA GLN A 44 -3.56 13.20 8.33
C GLN A 44 -2.72 14.00 7.32
N LYS A 45 -1.52 13.52 6.97
CA LYS A 45 -0.69 14.13 5.93
C LYS A 45 -1.39 14.11 4.56
N GLY A 46 -2.11 13.04 4.23
CA GLY A 46 -2.87 12.92 2.98
C GLY A 46 -4.09 13.85 2.91
N ILE A 47 -4.78 14.06 4.04
CA ILE A 47 -5.98 14.91 4.12
C ILE A 47 -5.61 16.40 4.33
N GLY A 48 -4.52 16.67 5.04
CA GLY A 48 -4.07 18.02 5.42
C GLY A 48 -4.77 18.61 6.65
N TYR A 49 -5.69 17.89 7.27
CA TYR A 49 -6.45 18.32 8.45
C TYR A 49 -6.50 17.21 9.49
N SER A 50 -6.63 17.59 10.76
CA SER A 50 -6.85 16.66 11.86
C SER A 50 -8.30 16.17 11.92
N PRO A 51 -8.58 15.02 12.57
CA PRO A 51 -9.95 14.52 12.76
C PRO A 51 -10.88 15.52 13.46
N LEU A 52 -10.33 16.34 14.36
CA LEU A 52 -11.06 17.36 15.09
C LEU A 52 -11.47 18.51 14.19
N GLU A 53 -10.56 19.01 13.34
CA GLU A 53 -10.85 20.07 12.37
C GLU A 53 -11.89 19.62 11.36
N VAL A 54 -11.75 18.39 10.83
CA VAL A 54 -12.74 17.81 9.92
C VAL A 54 -14.10 17.68 10.62
N THR A 55 -14.14 17.18 11.86
CA THR A 55 -15.40 17.04 12.61
C THR A 55 -16.04 18.40 12.90
N ALA A 56 -15.26 19.39 13.29
CA ALA A 56 -15.73 20.75 13.55
C ALA A 56 -16.28 21.41 12.27
N ALA A 57 -15.56 21.34 11.16
CA ALA A 57 -15.99 21.89 9.88
C ALA A 57 -17.27 21.22 9.37
N LEU A 58 -17.38 19.88 9.48
CA LEU A 58 -18.58 19.15 9.08
C LEU A 58 -19.79 19.41 9.99
N SER A 59 -19.56 19.85 11.24
CA SER A 59 -20.63 20.20 12.20
C SER A 59 -20.98 21.69 12.17
N SER A 60 -20.32 22.47 11.31
CA SER A 60 -20.56 23.91 11.18
C SER A 60 -21.99 24.20 10.71
N SER A 61 -22.59 25.28 11.22
CA SER A 61 -23.85 25.82 10.70
C SER A 61 -23.65 26.53 9.35
N ASP A 62 -22.42 26.90 9.01
CA ASP A 62 -22.07 27.45 7.70
C ASP A 62 -21.99 26.33 6.65
N MET A 63 -22.95 26.33 5.73
CA MET A 63 -23.04 25.34 4.66
C MET A 63 -21.82 25.35 3.74
N ASN A 64 -21.17 26.50 3.52
CA ASN A 64 -19.99 26.58 2.66
C ASN A 64 -18.80 25.88 3.29
N ILE A 65 -18.59 26.06 4.61
CA ILE A 65 -17.53 25.38 5.35
C ILE A 65 -17.75 23.86 5.32
N ALA A 66 -18.97 23.42 5.60
CA ALA A 66 -19.31 22.01 5.61
C ALA A 66 -19.16 21.37 4.21
N GLN A 67 -19.55 22.09 3.15
CA GLN A 67 -19.45 21.61 1.78
C GLN A 67 -18.00 21.56 1.29
N ASN A 68 -17.22 22.60 1.52
CA ASN A 68 -15.78 22.63 1.17
C ASN A 68 -15.02 21.49 1.86
N MET A 69 -15.34 21.19 3.12
CA MET A 69 -14.73 20.08 3.84
C MET A 69 -15.13 18.71 3.24
N LYS A 70 -16.38 18.54 2.81
CA LYS A 70 -16.80 17.31 2.11
C LYS A 70 -16.04 17.12 0.80
N GLU A 71 -15.87 18.19 0.03
CA GLU A 71 -15.12 18.15 -1.23
C GLU A 71 -13.64 17.84 -1.00
N THR A 72 -13.03 18.47 0.01
CA THR A 72 -11.65 18.19 0.43
C THR A 72 -11.48 16.71 0.81
N MET A 73 -12.39 16.17 1.62
CA MET A 73 -12.37 14.76 2.03
C MET A 73 -12.57 13.81 0.84
N GLN A 74 -13.45 14.17 -0.10
CA GLN A 74 -13.65 13.39 -1.32
C GLN A 74 -12.41 13.39 -2.21
N GLN A 75 -11.84 14.58 -2.49
CA GLN A 75 -10.62 14.72 -3.30
C GLN A 75 -9.43 14.00 -2.67
N SER A 76 -9.26 14.12 -1.35
CA SER A 76 -8.21 13.42 -0.61
C SER A 76 -8.37 11.92 -0.74
N ASN A 77 -9.59 11.39 -0.57
CA ASN A 77 -9.87 9.97 -0.79
C ASN A 77 -9.59 9.54 -2.24
N SER A 78 -9.95 10.35 -3.24
CA SER A 78 -9.70 10.04 -4.65
C SER A 78 -8.21 10.05 -5.02
N CYS A 79 -7.47 11.04 -4.51
CA CYS A 79 -6.06 11.25 -4.82
C CYS A 79 -5.16 10.28 -4.06
N PHE A 80 -5.47 10.01 -2.79
CA PHE A 80 -4.64 9.19 -1.90
C PHE A 80 -5.04 7.70 -1.89
N LEU A 81 -6.32 7.34 -2.08
CA LEU A 81 -6.78 5.96 -1.84
C LEU A 81 -7.21 5.21 -3.09
N VAL A 82 -7.83 5.87 -4.07
CA VAL A 82 -8.45 5.17 -5.21
C VAL A 82 -7.41 4.72 -6.25
N ASN A 83 -6.33 5.47 -6.44
CA ASN A 83 -5.32 5.20 -7.47
C ASN A 83 -3.91 5.06 -6.88
N PHE A 84 -3.81 4.68 -5.60
CA PHE A 84 -2.51 4.45 -5.02
C PHE A 84 -1.90 3.19 -5.62
N GLU A 85 -0.80 3.39 -6.32
CA GLU A 85 0.16 2.37 -6.72
C GLU A 85 1.52 2.87 -6.25
N GLY A 86 2.20 2.10 -5.41
CA GLY A 86 3.45 2.57 -4.85
C GLY A 86 4.02 1.68 -3.76
N VAL A 87 4.96 2.26 -3.05
CA VAL A 87 5.73 1.58 -2.01
C VAL A 87 5.14 1.92 -0.64
N ILE A 88 4.89 0.89 0.17
CA ILE A 88 4.45 1.07 1.56
C ILE A 88 5.46 0.45 2.53
N LEU A 89 5.72 1.15 3.62
CA LEU A 89 6.46 0.64 4.77
C LEU A 89 5.46 0.08 5.77
N VAL A 90 5.45 -1.23 5.94
CA VAL A 90 4.56 -1.93 6.86
C VAL A 90 5.28 -2.50 8.06
N GLU A 91 4.64 -2.42 9.22
CA GLU A 91 5.00 -3.13 10.43
C GLU A 91 4.03 -4.28 10.67
N LEU A 92 4.60 -5.49 10.79
CA LEU A 92 3.87 -6.67 11.23
C LEU A 92 3.80 -6.64 12.74
N ASN A 93 2.72 -6.10 13.28
CA ASN A 93 2.54 -6.10 14.71
C ASN A 93 2.04 -7.48 15.15
N ARG A 94 2.80 -8.18 16.01
CA ARG A 94 2.37 -9.50 16.51
C ARG A 94 1.24 -9.42 17.54
N LYS A 95 0.97 -8.24 18.11
CA LYS A 95 -0.08 -8.02 19.13
C LYS A 95 -1.43 -7.69 18.50
N TYR A 96 -1.46 -7.09 17.32
CA TYR A 96 -2.67 -6.79 16.57
C TYR A 96 -2.76 -7.72 15.37
N SER A 97 -3.96 -8.14 14.97
CA SER A 97 -4.14 -9.00 13.80
C SER A 97 -3.94 -8.27 12.46
N LEU A 98 -3.54 -6.99 12.49
CA LEU A 98 -3.46 -6.12 11.32
C LEU A 98 -2.05 -5.55 11.16
N THR A 99 -1.63 -5.55 9.89
CA THR A 99 -0.39 -4.94 9.44
C THR A 99 -0.56 -3.41 9.43
N LEU A 100 0.36 -2.67 10.08
CA LEU A 100 0.29 -1.21 10.17
C LEU A 100 1.15 -0.58 9.06
N ALA A 101 0.57 0.23 8.19
CA ALA A 101 1.29 1.01 7.20
C ALA A 101 1.77 2.32 7.81
N LEU A 102 3.08 2.40 8.08
CA LEU A 102 3.77 3.52 8.72
C LEU A 102 4.16 4.63 7.74
N ASP A 103 4.35 4.29 6.47
CA ASP A 103 4.64 5.24 5.42
C ASP A 103 4.13 4.73 4.07
N MET A 104 3.78 5.65 3.18
CA MET A 104 3.22 5.38 1.86
C MET A 104 3.76 6.40 0.86
N SER A 105 4.39 5.90 -0.20
CA SER A 105 4.97 6.70 -1.28
C SER A 105 4.45 6.22 -2.62
N GLN A 106 3.85 7.12 -3.39
CA GLN A 106 3.33 6.77 -4.71
C GLN A 106 4.46 6.52 -5.72
N GLY A 107 4.24 5.52 -6.58
CA GLY A 107 5.19 5.07 -7.58
C GLY A 107 6.35 4.27 -7.00
N CYS A 108 7.30 3.95 -7.89
CA CYS A 108 8.50 3.20 -7.55
C CYS A 108 9.74 3.98 -8.03
N PRO A 109 10.67 4.36 -7.12
CA PRO A 109 11.91 5.01 -7.51
C PRO A 109 12.73 4.16 -8.50
N LYS A 110 13.35 4.80 -9.50
CA LYS A 110 14.21 4.11 -10.48
C LYS A 110 15.36 3.32 -9.82
N SER A 111 15.88 3.79 -8.68
CA SER A 111 16.90 3.10 -7.89
C SER A 111 16.47 1.70 -7.46
N ASP A 112 15.18 1.52 -7.19
CA ASP A 112 14.62 0.30 -6.64
C ASP A 112 14.44 -0.74 -7.75
N VAL A 113 14.10 -0.29 -8.95
CA VAL A 113 14.10 -1.11 -10.19
C VAL A 113 15.49 -1.67 -10.47
N TRP A 114 16.55 -0.86 -10.38
CA TRP A 114 17.93 -1.36 -10.56
C TRP A 114 18.33 -2.35 -9.47
N SER A 115 17.84 -2.16 -8.25
CA SER A 115 18.09 -3.08 -7.14
C SER A 115 17.32 -4.40 -7.32
N LEU A 116 16.10 -4.37 -7.88
CA LEU A 116 15.37 -5.55 -8.33
C LEU A 116 16.12 -6.31 -9.43
N LEU A 117 16.59 -5.60 -10.47
CA LEU A 117 17.34 -6.20 -11.57
C LEU A 117 18.63 -6.86 -11.07
N ARG A 118 19.36 -6.22 -10.14
CA ARG A 118 20.56 -6.82 -9.53
C ARG A 118 20.24 -8.11 -8.79
N ARG A 119 19.16 -8.15 -8.00
CA ARG A 119 18.71 -9.37 -7.31
C ARG A 119 18.38 -10.50 -8.28
N LEU A 120 17.64 -10.19 -9.35
CA LEU A 120 17.32 -11.16 -10.41
C LEU A 120 18.58 -11.74 -11.07
N LYS A 121 19.57 -10.87 -11.36
CA LYS A 121 20.84 -11.29 -11.95
C LYS A 121 21.73 -12.08 -10.97
N SER A 122 21.73 -11.74 -9.69
CA SER A 122 22.49 -12.47 -8.66
C SER A 122 21.90 -13.83 -8.30
N HIS A 123 20.59 -14.04 -8.54
CA HIS A 123 19.92 -15.34 -8.38
C HIS A 123 20.24 -16.35 -9.50
N HIS A 124 21.09 -15.98 -10.48
CA HIS A 124 21.76 -16.94 -11.36
C HIS A 124 23.20 -17.21 -10.90
N PRO A 125 23.46 -18.07 -9.89
CA PRO A 125 24.68 -18.83 -9.89
C PRO A 125 24.56 -19.90 -10.99
N ALA A 126 25.60 -20.02 -11.81
CA ALA A 126 25.72 -21.01 -12.86
C ALA A 126 25.46 -22.44 -12.34
N GLN A 127 24.27 -22.99 -12.59
CA GLN A 127 24.07 -24.43 -12.75
C GLN A 127 23.92 -24.76 -14.24
N ALA A 128 24.91 -24.35 -15.03
CA ALA A 128 25.33 -25.16 -16.16
C ALA A 128 26.08 -26.37 -15.60
N GLN A 129 25.38 -27.27 -14.90
CA GLN A 129 25.90 -28.62 -14.72
C GLN A 129 25.97 -29.22 -16.12
N LYS A 130 27.20 -29.37 -16.61
CA LYS A 130 27.54 -30.21 -17.75
C LYS A 130 27.07 -31.64 -17.44
N HIS A 131 25.82 -31.95 -17.72
CA HIS A 131 25.34 -33.32 -17.83
C HIS A 131 25.01 -33.59 -19.30
N PHE A 132 26.07 -33.84 -20.07
CA PHE A 132 25.95 -34.90 -21.08
C PHE A 132 26.08 -36.23 -20.33
N PRO A 133 25.08 -37.10 -20.48
CA PRO A 133 25.37 -38.33 -21.20
C PRO A 133 24.35 -38.53 -22.31
N SER A 134 24.89 -38.72 -23.52
CA SER A 134 24.17 -39.17 -24.70
C SER A 134 23.53 -40.53 -24.43
N ASN A 135 22.23 -40.55 -24.13
CA ASN A 135 21.44 -41.77 -24.28
C ASN A 135 20.66 -41.69 -25.59
N THR A 136 21.27 -42.26 -26.61
CA THR A 136 20.65 -42.59 -27.90
C THR A 136 19.40 -43.42 -27.66
N ILE A 137 18.24 -42.93 -28.08
CA ILE A 137 17.00 -43.70 -28.11
C ILE A 137 17.13 -44.72 -29.24
N VAL A 138 17.38 -45.99 -28.89
CA VAL A 138 17.30 -47.10 -29.84
C VAL A 138 15.83 -47.49 -29.97
N LEU A 139 15.23 -47.20 -31.12
CA LEU A 139 13.95 -47.79 -31.52
C LEU A 139 14.26 -49.19 -32.08
N SER A 140 13.66 -50.22 -31.47
CA SER A 140 13.73 -51.61 -31.93
C SER A 140 12.78 -51.85 -33.11
N PRO A 141 13.08 -52.83 -34.00
CA PRO A 141 12.49 -52.96 -35.34
C PRO A 141 11.03 -53.42 -35.35
#